data_AF-A0A3P8PZ64-F1
#
_entry.id   AF-A0A3P8PZ64-F1
#
_cell.length_a   1.000
_cell.length_b   1.000
_cell.length_c   1.000
_cell.angle_alpha   90.00
_cell.angle_beta   90.00
_cell.angle_gamma   90.00
#
_symmetry.space_group_name_H-M   'P 1'
#
loop_
_entity.id
_entity.type
_entity.pdbx_description
1 polymer ?
#
loop_
_entity_poly.entity_id
_entity_poly.type
_entity_poly.pdbx_seq_one_letter_code
_entity_poly.pdbx_strand_id
1 'polypeptide(L)'
;MSLPDLLSISSISHVTMSPSRQNNFVSSYSFPLAKSFYSVISAFCTEDNILQCISYINQELASLGLSSTYIEATSPEGTGLNAVPALNAMYELLQIHRRTMSTVEGLEKEQLKKSSTMELMQTSNTRLKDQLELSIREKSGLHEMERQLQLKIKTLQSCLKTEKDEVQKLQSIIASRASQYSHDAKRKEREAAKLRERLSQLLVDRKDKKLAIDVLNSLGRSDGKRGHWKTAKATASHEGEMYKSLLSDYEASQKSLMLENAELKKVLQQMKKEMIHILSPRSSSGRGATADDSLEQHHDSDGEEKTGDTSRETLNQSCEHAREQLTNSIRQQWRKLRNHVEKLDSQVSQVQNQLESNKEMIPLETHEDEMERMRCEVQQCKEFIHAQQQLLQQQLNTSFDDETAALLNDCYTLEEKERLKEEWRLFEEQKRNFERERKNFTEAAIRLGREKMAFEEDRASWLKNQFLNLTPFTDRRRCSSSDGHSALSVSNEPEIRSSVKAQLAKSSTYTTFSTPRSSQSAAVPSTPELYRTLRLIPEKCSTIEDGDNRVKAKNGGRCSDLSIFSMGEDENSLN
;
A
#
# COMPACT_ATOMS: atom_id res chain seq x y z
N MET A 1 38.68 -6.99 -31.20
CA MET A 1 39.10 -7.45 -29.86
C MET A 1 37.85 -7.73 -29.07
N SER A 2 37.67 -9.01 -28.75
CA SER A 2 36.42 -9.62 -28.34
C SER A 2 36.19 -9.45 -26.83
N LEU A 3 35.01 -8.97 -26.46
CA LEU A 3 34.49 -9.01 -25.09
C LEU A 3 34.01 -10.44 -24.80
N PRO A 4 34.39 -11.08 -23.68
CA PRO A 4 33.78 -12.34 -23.28
C PRO A 4 32.54 -12.11 -22.41
N ASP A 5 31.56 -12.97 -22.66
CA ASP A 5 30.24 -13.08 -22.04
C ASP A 5 30.28 -13.29 -20.51
N LEU A 6 29.51 -12.49 -19.79
CA LEU A 6 29.09 -12.76 -18.40
C LEU A 6 27.79 -13.57 -18.41
N LEU A 7 27.87 -14.81 -18.89
CA LEU A 7 26.86 -15.86 -18.72
C LEU A 7 27.51 -17.01 -17.94
N SER A 8 27.57 -16.93 -16.61
CA SER A 8 27.87 -18.11 -15.77
C SER A 8 27.66 -17.88 -14.27
N ILE A 9 26.43 -17.58 -13.84
CA ILE A 9 26.04 -17.89 -12.44
C ILE A 9 24.63 -18.50 -12.48
N SER A 10 24.52 -19.68 -13.08
CA SER A 10 23.31 -20.53 -13.06
C SER A 10 23.71 -22.00 -12.99
N SER A 11 24.59 -22.32 -12.04
CA SER A 11 24.97 -23.71 -11.74
C SER A 11 25.37 -23.80 -10.27
N ILE A 12 24.41 -23.64 -9.37
CA ILE A 12 24.52 -24.22 -8.04
C ILE A 12 23.74 -25.52 -8.09
N SER A 13 24.51 -26.56 -8.41
CA SER A 13 24.31 -27.97 -8.11
C SER A 13 23.03 -28.30 -7.34
N HIS A 14 22.17 -29.07 -8.00
CA HIS A 14 21.23 -29.97 -7.37
C HIS A 14 22.01 -30.90 -6.43
N VAL A 15 22.12 -30.53 -5.17
CA VAL A 15 22.53 -31.46 -4.12
C VAL A 15 21.29 -32.31 -3.82
N THR A 16 21.10 -33.37 -4.59
CA THR A 16 20.24 -34.47 -4.20
C THR A 16 20.87 -35.13 -2.98
N MET A 17 20.53 -34.64 -1.79
CA MET A 17 20.73 -35.43 -0.58
C MET A 17 19.71 -36.54 -0.62
N SER A 18 20.19 -37.74 -0.93
CA SER A 18 19.47 -39.01 -0.83
C SER A 18 18.60 -39.01 0.44
N PRO A 19 17.37 -39.54 0.40
CA PRO A 19 16.61 -39.74 1.62
C PRO A 19 17.43 -40.73 2.44
N SER A 20 18.07 -40.23 3.50
CA SER A 20 18.68 -41.11 4.50
C SER A 20 17.53 -41.92 5.03
N ARG A 21 17.45 -43.17 4.56
CA ARG A 21 16.56 -44.19 5.09
C ARG A 21 16.59 -44.03 6.60
N GLN A 22 15.41 -43.86 7.18
CA GLN A 22 15.21 -44.08 8.61
C GLN A 22 15.82 -45.45 8.91
N ASN A 23 17.05 -45.46 9.40
CA ASN A 23 17.62 -46.62 10.05
C ASN A 23 16.90 -46.73 11.38
N ASN A 24 15.66 -47.20 11.32
CA ASN A 24 15.02 -47.95 12.38
C ASN A 24 15.72 -49.32 12.49
N PHE A 25 17.05 -49.33 12.61
CA PHE A 25 17.72 -50.39 13.33
C PHE A 25 17.66 -49.95 14.78
N VAL A 26 16.47 -50.08 15.36
CA VAL A 26 16.34 -50.47 16.76
C VAL A 26 17.26 -51.67 16.87
N SER A 27 18.43 -51.45 17.47
CA SER A 27 19.40 -52.48 17.73
C SER A 27 18.71 -53.46 18.65
N SER A 28 18.16 -54.51 18.04
CA SER A 28 17.62 -55.72 18.65
C SER A 28 18.76 -56.50 19.30
N TYR A 29 19.44 -55.87 20.25
CA TYR A 29 20.26 -56.53 21.24
C TYR A 29 19.75 -56.11 22.62
N SER A 30 18.44 -56.30 22.80
CA SER A 30 17.96 -56.78 24.08
C SER A 30 18.56 -58.17 24.25
N PHE A 31 19.75 -58.26 24.86
CA PHE A 31 20.05 -59.48 25.58
C PHE A 31 18.84 -59.70 26.50
N PRO A 32 18.18 -60.86 26.44
CA PRO A 32 17.11 -61.13 27.36
C PRO A 32 17.78 -61.09 28.74
N LEU A 33 17.58 -59.97 29.46
CA LEU A 33 17.67 -59.96 30.89
C LEU A 33 16.74 -61.09 31.28
N ALA A 34 17.35 -62.22 31.65
CA ALA A 34 16.63 -63.39 32.11
C ALA A 34 15.87 -62.92 33.35
N LYS A 35 14.64 -62.44 33.12
CA LYS A 35 13.58 -62.45 34.09
C LYS A 35 13.59 -63.86 34.60
N SER A 36 14.02 -63.96 35.85
CA SER A 36 14.07 -65.15 36.66
C SER A 36 12.71 -65.86 36.59
N PHE A 37 12.54 -66.69 35.58
CA PHE A 37 11.72 -67.87 35.69
C PHE A 37 12.64 -68.87 36.37
N TYR A 38 12.60 -68.89 37.70
CA TYR A 38 12.94 -70.09 38.46
C TYR A 38 12.00 -71.19 37.93
N SER A 39 12.43 -71.85 36.86
CA SER A 39 11.86 -73.13 36.49
C SER A 39 12.28 -74.08 37.60
N VAL A 40 11.28 -74.63 38.27
CA VAL A 40 11.41 -75.75 39.19
C VAL A 40 11.92 -76.93 38.36
N ILE A 41 13.23 -77.01 38.17
CA ILE A 41 13.89 -78.08 37.43
C ILE A 41 14.47 -79.03 38.48
N SER A 42 14.23 -80.32 38.27
CA SER A 42 14.85 -81.43 38.98
C SER A 42 16.28 -81.11 39.43
N ALA A 43 16.63 -81.50 40.67
CA ALA A 43 17.96 -81.28 41.22
C ALA A 43 19.04 -81.67 40.20
N PHE A 44 19.95 -80.74 39.91
CA PHE A 44 21.06 -80.94 38.96
C PHE A 44 21.93 -82.15 39.33
N CYS A 45 22.09 -82.40 40.64
CA CYS A 45 22.83 -83.52 41.19
C CYS A 45 21.90 -84.40 42.05
N THR A 46 21.94 -85.71 41.82
CA THR A 46 21.31 -86.78 42.60
C THR A 46 22.38 -87.82 42.96
N GLU A 47 22.08 -88.76 43.87
CA GLU A 47 23.06 -89.77 44.29
C GLU A 47 23.57 -90.64 43.13
N ASP A 48 22.70 -90.88 42.13
CA ASP A 48 23.02 -91.72 40.96
C ASP A 48 23.88 -91.04 39.90
N ASN A 49 23.97 -89.70 39.89
CA ASN A 49 24.62 -88.94 38.81
C ASN A 49 25.81 -88.07 39.25
N ILE A 50 26.23 -88.20 40.51
CA ILE A 50 27.23 -87.34 41.14
C ILE A 50 28.58 -87.30 40.40
N LEU A 51 29.06 -88.45 39.89
CA LEU A 51 30.33 -88.53 39.17
C LEU A 51 30.26 -87.81 37.81
N GLN A 52 29.13 -87.93 37.09
CA GLN A 52 28.93 -87.18 35.84
C GLN A 52 28.81 -85.67 36.11
N CYS A 53 28.12 -85.27 37.18
CA CYS A 53 28.00 -83.86 37.58
C CYS A 53 29.36 -83.24 37.95
N ILE A 54 30.21 -83.97 38.68
CA ILE A 54 31.58 -83.52 39.02
C ILE A 54 32.41 -83.35 37.74
N SER A 55 32.37 -84.31 36.83
CA SER A 55 33.08 -84.23 35.55
C SER A 55 32.64 -83.01 34.72
N TYR A 56 31.33 -82.78 34.62
CA TYR A 56 30.76 -81.63 33.92
C TYR A 56 31.17 -80.29 34.57
N ILE A 57 31.06 -80.18 35.90
CA ILE A 57 31.48 -78.97 36.62
C ILE A 57 32.99 -78.73 36.41
N ASN A 58 33.82 -79.76 36.49
CA ASN A 58 35.26 -79.62 36.26
C ASN A 58 35.57 -79.18 34.81
N GLN A 59 34.80 -79.64 33.82
CA GLN A 59 34.92 -79.18 32.44
C GLN A 59 34.52 -77.72 32.27
N GLU A 60 33.43 -77.27 32.91
CA GLU A 60 33.00 -75.87 32.88
C GLU A 60 33.93 -74.95 33.69
N LEU A 61 34.48 -75.42 34.80
CA LEU A 61 35.53 -74.69 35.52
C LEU A 61 36.77 -74.53 34.64
N ALA A 62 37.14 -75.56 33.87
CA ALA A 62 38.23 -75.46 32.90
C ALA A 62 37.92 -74.49 31.75
N SER A 63 36.67 -74.44 31.25
CA SER A 63 36.24 -73.49 30.22
C SER A 63 36.31 -72.03 30.69
N LEU A 64 36.07 -71.81 31.99
CA LEU A 64 36.22 -70.52 32.67
C LEU A 64 37.66 -70.21 33.11
N GLY A 65 38.62 -71.10 32.84
CA GLY A 65 40.04 -70.93 33.20
C GLY A 65 40.39 -71.22 34.66
N LEU A 66 39.50 -71.88 35.41
CA LEU A 66 39.64 -72.21 36.84
C LEU A 66 40.17 -73.63 37.09
N SER A 67 41.15 -74.07 36.30
CA SER A 67 41.67 -75.45 36.34
C SER A 67 42.40 -75.82 37.65
N SER A 68 42.68 -74.87 38.55
CA SER A 68 43.35 -75.12 39.84
C SER A 68 42.42 -75.63 40.96
N THR A 69 41.10 -75.55 40.76
CA THR A 69 40.06 -75.96 41.72
C THR A 69 39.34 -77.21 41.24
N TYR A 70 40.11 -78.28 41.00
CA TYR A 70 39.56 -79.56 40.55
C TYR A 70 38.79 -80.24 41.69
N ILE A 71 37.50 -80.51 41.47
CA ILE A 71 36.65 -81.19 42.45
C ILE A 71 36.90 -82.70 42.34
N GLU A 72 37.42 -83.29 43.41
CA GLU A 72 37.77 -84.71 43.48
C GLU A 72 36.77 -85.48 44.38
N ALA A 73 36.37 -86.67 43.93
CA ALA A 73 35.59 -87.60 44.73
C ALA A 73 36.51 -88.35 45.71
N THR A 74 36.13 -88.43 46.98
CA THR A 74 37.01 -88.95 48.05
C THR A 74 37.16 -90.49 48.06
N SER A 75 36.41 -91.24 47.23
CA SER A 75 36.54 -92.70 47.11
C SER A 75 35.88 -93.28 45.84
N PRO A 76 36.35 -94.42 45.28
CA PRO A 76 35.68 -95.16 44.22
C PRO A 76 34.37 -95.88 44.62
N GLU A 77 34.14 -96.10 45.93
CA GLU A 77 32.96 -96.84 46.47
C GLU A 77 32.09 -95.99 47.41
N GLY A 78 32.39 -94.70 47.60
CA GLY A 78 31.67 -93.82 48.52
C GLY A 78 31.27 -92.49 47.88
N THR A 79 30.02 -92.08 48.13
CA THR A 79 29.34 -90.85 47.66
C THR A 79 29.94 -89.53 48.18
N GLY A 80 31.15 -89.53 48.74
CA GLY A 80 31.75 -88.40 49.44
C GLY A 80 32.51 -87.45 48.51
N LEU A 81 32.11 -86.18 48.49
CA LEU A 81 32.79 -85.09 47.77
C LEU A 81 33.84 -84.41 48.66
N ASN A 82 35.02 -84.08 48.13
CA ASN A 82 35.98 -83.26 48.87
C ASN A 82 35.45 -81.82 48.96
N ALA A 83 35.04 -81.42 50.16
CA ALA A 83 34.39 -80.12 50.39
C ALA A 83 35.32 -78.93 50.10
N VAL A 84 36.63 -79.07 50.29
CA VAL A 84 37.57 -77.93 50.19
C VAL A 84 37.74 -77.43 48.75
N PRO A 85 38.09 -78.27 47.75
CA PRO A 85 38.16 -77.83 46.35
C PRO A 85 36.81 -77.33 45.82
N ALA A 86 35.71 -77.93 46.25
CA ALA A 86 34.37 -77.53 45.84
C ALA A 86 33.96 -76.16 46.40
N LEU A 87 34.22 -75.89 47.69
CA LEU A 87 33.99 -74.58 48.29
C LEU A 87 34.85 -73.49 47.64
N ASN A 88 36.12 -73.79 47.34
CA ASN A 88 37.00 -72.87 46.64
C ASN A 88 36.54 -72.60 45.19
N ALA A 89 36.12 -73.64 44.46
CA ALA A 89 35.54 -73.49 43.12
C ALA A 89 34.29 -72.59 43.14
N MET A 90 33.38 -72.84 44.09
CA MET A 90 32.18 -72.01 44.25
C MET A 90 32.53 -70.56 44.63
N TYR A 91 33.53 -70.36 45.48
CA TYR A 91 33.99 -69.02 45.83
C TYR A 91 34.52 -68.27 44.59
N GLU A 92 35.38 -68.91 43.78
CA GLU A 92 35.89 -68.30 42.54
C GLU A 92 34.78 -68.01 41.52
N LEU A 93 33.81 -68.92 41.36
CA LEU A 93 32.63 -68.69 40.53
C LEU A 93 31.80 -67.50 41.01
N LEU A 94 31.57 -67.38 42.32
CA LEU A 94 30.88 -66.24 42.91
C LEU A 94 31.65 -64.94 42.70
N GLN A 95 32.98 -64.97 42.76
CA GLN A 95 33.81 -63.79 42.52
C GLN A 95 33.82 -63.38 41.04
N ILE A 96 33.92 -64.33 40.12
CA ILE A 96 33.78 -64.06 38.69
C ILE A 96 32.39 -63.50 38.40
N HIS A 97 31.33 -64.11 38.93
CA HIS A 97 29.97 -63.61 38.76
C HIS A 97 29.83 -62.16 39.24
N ARG A 98 30.36 -61.84 40.43
CA ARG A 98 30.36 -60.46 40.95
C ARG A 98 31.11 -59.49 40.05
N ARG A 99 32.33 -59.84 39.60
CA ARG A 99 33.14 -59.02 38.69
C ARG A 99 32.42 -58.80 37.35
N THR A 100 31.87 -59.87 36.78
CA THR A 100 31.10 -59.83 35.52
C THR A 100 29.88 -58.94 35.66
N MET A 101 29.11 -59.07 36.74
CA MET A 101 27.97 -58.19 37.02
C MET A 101 28.41 -56.72 37.13
N SER A 102 29.48 -56.42 37.87
CA SER A 102 30.02 -55.05 37.95
C SER A 102 30.47 -54.51 36.59
N THR A 103 31.09 -55.33 35.73
CA THR A 103 31.45 -54.90 34.37
C THR A 103 30.24 -54.67 33.48
N VAL A 104 29.22 -55.53 33.55
CA VAL A 104 27.97 -55.37 32.79
C VAL A 104 27.25 -54.09 33.21
N GLU A 105 27.10 -53.84 34.51
CA GLU A 105 26.53 -52.58 35.03
C GLU A 105 27.33 -51.35 34.55
N GLY A 106 28.65 -51.46 34.49
CA GLY A 106 29.52 -50.41 33.94
C GLY A 106 29.25 -50.14 32.46
N LEU A 107 29.14 -51.18 31.65
CA LEU A 107 28.83 -51.08 30.22
C LEU A 107 27.41 -50.54 29.98
N GLU A 108 26.42 -50.93 30.79
CA GLU A 108 25.05 -50.40 30.73
C GLU A 108 25.01 -48.89 31.03
N LYS A 109 25.74 -48.44 32.04
CA LYS A 109 25.87 -47.01 32.36
C LYS A 109 26.52 -46.23 31.22
N GLU A 110 27.59 -46.75 30.64
CA GLU A 110 28.25 -46.13 29.48
C GLU A 110 27.35 -46.12 28.25
N GLN A 111 26.58 -47.18 28.03
CA GLN A 111 25.59 -47.24 26.96
C GLN A 111 24.50 -46.19 27.13
N LEU A 112 23.97 -46.02 28.34
CA LEU A 112 22.97 -45.00 28.63
C LEU A 112 23.51 -43.58 28.40
N LYS A 113 24.73 -43.30 28.86
CA LYS A 113 25.42 -42.01 28.60
C LYS A 113 25.56 -41.75 27.10
N LYS A 114 26.05 -42.74 26.34
CA LYS A 114 26.20 -42.63 24.88
C LYS A 114 24.86 -42.39 24.19
N SER A 115 23.80 -43.10 24.58
CA SER A 115 22.44 -42.89 24.05
C SER A 115 21.98 -41.45 24.29
N SER A 116 22.11 -40.97 25.52
CA SER A 116 21.72 -39.60 25.87
C SER A 116 22.53 -38.55 25.07
N THR A 117 23.84 -38.72 24.93
CA THR A 117 24.66 -37.81 24.10
C THR A 117 24.27 -37.83 22.63
N MET A 118 23.92 -39.00 22.09
CA MET A 118 23.46 -39.15 20.72
C MET A 118 22.11 -38.45 20.51
N GLU A 119 21.18 -38.59 21.45
CA GLU A 119 19.88 -37.89 21.43
C GLU A 119 20.06 -36.37 21.48
N LEU A 120 20.96 -35.85 22.33
CA LEU A 120 21.30 -34.42 22.38
C LEU A 120 21.90 -33.93 21.06
N MET A 121 22.80 -34.71 20.46
CA MET A 121 23.36 -34.38 19.15
C MET A 121 22.30 -34.42 18.05
N GLN A 122 21.37 -35.37 18.11
CA GLN A 122 20.28 -35.50 17.15
C GLN A 122 19.32 -34.32 17.24
N THR A 123 18.90 -33.92 18.46
CA THR A 123 18.01 -32.75 18.66
C THR A 123 18.70 -31.44 18.25
N SER A 124 20.00 -31.30 18.54
CA SER A 124 20.78 -30.16 18.04
C SER A 124 20.85 -30.14 16.51
N ASN A 125 21.04 -31.29 15.88
CA ASN A 125 21.09 -31.42 14.43
C ASN A 125 19.74 -31.09 13.76
N THR A 126 18.61 -31.54 14.32
CA THR A 126 17.28 -31.19 13.80
C THR A 126 17.02 -29.70 13.91
N ARG A 127 17.33 -29.08 15.05
CA ARG A 127 17.18 -27.63 15.24
C ARG A 127 18.01 -26.82 14.24
N LEU A 128 19.25 -27.22 13.99
CA LEU A 128 20.11 -26.56 13.00
C LEU A 128 19.60 -26.73 11.56
N LYS A 129 19.02 -27.89 11.24
CA LYS A 129 18.35 -28.11 9.93
C LYS A 129 17.14 -27.21 9.76
N ASP A 130 16.30 -27.07 10.79
CA ASP A 130 15.12 -26.21 10.74
C ASP A 130 15.52 -24.74 10.55
N GLN A 131 16.56 -24.28 11.27
CA GLN A 131 17.12 -22.93 11.07
C GLN A 131 17.69 -22.72 9.67
N LEU A 132 18.39 -23.71 9.12
CA LEU A 132 18.91 -23.64 7.76
C LEU A 132 17.76 -23.55 6.75
N GLU A 133 16.71 -24.36 6.93
CA GLU A 133 15.55 -24.34 6.04
C GLU A 133 14.80 -23.01 6.13
N LEU A 134 14.65 -22.45 7.33
CA LEU A 134 14.08 -21.12 7.54
C LEU A 134 14.90 -20.05 6.81
N SER A 135 16.22 -20.04 7.00
CA SER A 135 17.13 -19.10 6.32
C SER A 135 17.09 -19.24 4.79
N ILE A 136 16.96 -20.46 4.27
CA ILE A 136 16.78 -20.71 2.83
C ILE A 136 15.46 -20.08 2.34
N ARG A 137 14.35 -20.28 3.04
CA ARG A 137 13.05 -19.69 2.69
C ARG A 137 13.10 -18.16 2.71
N GLU A 138 13.69 -17.58 3.75
CA GLU A 138 13.87 -16.13 3.87
C GLU A 138 14.73 -15.57 2.73
N LYS A 139 15.86 -16.22 2.43
CA LYS A 139 16.73 -15.85 1.31
C LYS A 139 15.97 -15.90 -0.03
N SER A 140 15.17 -16.92 -0.27
CA SER A 140 14.33 -17.01 -1.47
C SER A 140 13.30 -15.88 -1.53
N GLY A 141 12.67 -15.53 -0.41
CA GLY A 141 11.74 -14.40 -0.32
C GLY A 141 12.42 -13.06 -0.64
N LEU A 142 13.60 -12.81 -0.06
CA LEU A 142 14.39 -11.62 -0.35
C LEU A 142 14.82 -11.54 -1.81
N HIS A 143 15.22 -12.67 -2.41
CA HIS A 143 15.62 -12.71 -3.82
C HIS A 143 14.46 -12.40 -4.78
N GLU A 144 13.24 -12.87 -4.49
CA GLU A 144 12.06 -12.52 -5.28
C GLU A 144 11.68 -11.03 -5.12
N MET A 145 11.77 -10.48 -3.91
CA MET A 145 11.56 -9.05 -3.67
C MET A 145 12.60 -8.20 -4.43
N GLU A 146 13.87 -8.60 -4.40
CA GLU A 146 14.93 -7.96 -5.17
C GLU A 146 14.61 -7.97 -6.67
N ARG A 147 14.19 -9.12 -7.21
CA ARG A 147 13.80 -9.26 -8.62
C ARG A 147 12.66 -8.30 -8.98
N GLN A 148 11.64 -8.17 -8.12
CA GLN A 148 10.52 -7.25 -8.33
C GLN A 148 10.96 -5.78 -8.31
N LEU A 149 11.83 -5.41 -7.36
CA LEU A 149 12.39 -4.06 -7.30
C LEU A 149 13.25 -3.75 -8.52
N GLN A 150 14.08 -4.69 -8.98
CA GLN A 150 14.86 -4.54 -10.21
C GLN A 150 13.96 -4.32 -11.43
N LEU A 151 12.85 -5.05 -11.55
CA LEU A 151 11.86 -4.83 -12.62
C LEU A 151 11.22 -3.46 -12.52
N LYS A 152 10.84 -3.01 -11.32
CA LYS A 152 10.26 -1.68 -11.11
C LYS A 152 11.24 -0.57 -11.49
N ILE A 153 12.51 -0.72 -11.13
CA ILE A 153 13.58 0.22 -11.52
C ILE A 153 13.71 0.28 -13.03
N LYS A 154 13.76 -0.87 -13.72
CA LYS A 154 13.85 -0.92 -15.19
C LYS A 154 12.65 -0.22 -15.86
N THR A 155 11.44 -0.46 -15.37
CA THR A 155 10.24 0.21 -15.88
C THR A 155 10.31 1.73 -15.68
N LEU A 156 10.67 2.18 -14.48
CA LEU A 156 10.82 3.61 -14.18
C LEU A 156 11.93 4.27 -15.02
N GLN A 157 13.04 3.58 -15.26
CA GLN A 157 14.10 4.04 -16.15
C GLN A 157 13.61 4.20 -17.59
N SER A 158 12.79 3.27 -18.08
CA SER A 158 12.16 3.36 -19.40
C SER A 158 11.22 4.57 -19.47
N CYS A 159 10.35 4.77 -18.50
CA CYS A 159 9.47 5.94 -18.43
C CYS A 159 10.25 7.26 -18.35
N LEU A 160 11.30 7.32 -17.53
CA LEU A 160 12.14 8.50 -17.44
C LEU A 160 12.80 8.82 -18.77
N LYS A 161 13.24 7.81 -19.52
CA LYS A 161 13.82 7.99 -20.85
C LYS A 161 12.77 8.56 -21.82
N THR A 162 11.56 8.02 -21.86
CA THR A 162 10.50 8.52 -22.75
C THR A 162 10.11 9.97 -22.42
N GLU A 163 10.02 10.32 -21.13
CA GLU A 163 9.74 11.70 -20.72
C GLU A 163 10.88 12.65 -21.09
N LYS A 164 12.14 12.23 -20.95
CA LYS A 164 13.30 13.04 -21.41
C LYS A 164 13.25 13.29 -22.91
N ASP A 165 12.93 12.26 -23.70
CA ASP A 165 12.84 12.37 -25.16
C ASP A 165 11.70 13.34 -25.57
N GLU A 166 10.54 13.28 -24.89
CA GLU A 166 9.43 14.21 -25.15
C GLU A 166 9.76 15.65 -24.71
N VAL A 167 10.41 15.84 -23.56
CA VAL A 167 10.89 17.16 -23.14
C VAL A 167 11.87 17.74 -24.16
N GLN A 168 12.83 16.94 -24.65
CA GLN A 168 13.78 17.38 -25.66
C GLN A 168 13.09 17.78 -26.98
N LYS A 169 12.08 17.02 -27.39
CA LYS A 169 11.26 17.33 -28.57
C LYS A 169 10.47 18.63 -28.37
N LEU A 170 9.85 18.83 -27.22
CA LEU A 170 9.14 20.07 -26.89
C LEU A 170 10.09 21.28 -26.84
N GLN A 171 11.28 21.12 -26.28
CA GLN A 171 12.33 22.16 -26.30
C GLN A 171 12.71 22.54 -27.73
N SER A 172 12.87 21.56 -28.63
CA SER A 172 13.13 21.82 -30.05
C SER A 172 11.97 22.58 -30.72
N ILE A 173 10.72 22.24 -30.40
CA ILE A 173 9.53 22.96 -30.91
C ILE A 173 9.49 24.40 -30.38
N ILE A 174 9.80 24.62 -29.10
CA ILE A 174 9.84 25.96 -28.49
C ILE A 174 10.94 26.80 -29.14
N ALA A 175 12.15 26.24 -29.30
CA ALA A 175 13.28 26.93 -29.93
C ALA A 175 12.98 27.30 -31.39
N SER A 176 12.41 26.38 -32.17
CA SER A 176 12.00 26.66 -33.55
C SER A 176 10.91 27.73 -33.63
N ARG A 177 9.90 27.70 -32.76
CA ARG A 177 8.87 28.76 -32.65
C ARG A 177 9.45 30.11 -32.27
N ALA A 178 10.38 30.16 -31.32
CA ALA A 178 11.05 31.40 -30.92
C ALA A 178 11.83 32.02 -32.10
N SER A 179 12.53 31.20 -32.88
CA SER A 179 13.20 31.62 -34.11
C SER A 179 12.21 32.17 -35.15
N GLN A 180 11.10 31.46 -35.37
CA GLN A 180 10.03 31.89 -36.28
C GLN A 180 9.44 33.25 -35.87
N TYR A 181 9.09 33.42 -34.60
CA TYR A 181 8.56 34.69 -34.09
C TYR A 181 9.58 35.82 -34.17
N SER A 182 10.86 35.56 -33.90
CA SER A 182 11.93 36.56 -34.09
C SER A 182 12.02 37.02 -35.55
N HIS A 183 11.96 36.08 -36.50
CA HIS A 183 11.99 36.40 -37.92
C HIS A 183 10.75 37.21 -38.35
N ASP A 184 9.55 36.80 -37.92
CA ASP A 184 8.30 37.49 -38.25
C ASP A 184 8.22 38.89 -37.61
N ALA A 185 8.68 39.04 -36.36
CA ALA A 185 8.80 40.33 -35.70
C ALA A 185 9.74 41.27 -36.47
N LYS A 186 10.93 40.80 -36.86
CA LYS A 186 11.86 41.57 -37.70
C LYS A 186 11.27 41.91 -39.06
N ARG A 187 10.44 41.05 -39.66
CA ARG A 187 9.74 41.36 -40.93
C ARG A 187 8.74 42.50 -40.70
N LYS A 188 7.93 42.41 -39.66
CA LYS A 188 6.93 43.43 -39.29
C LYS A 188 7.55 44.76 -38.93
N GLU A 189 8.67 44.74 -38.21
CA GLU A 189 9.44 45.95 -37.89
C GLU A 189 9.93 46.66 -39.15
N ARG A 190 10.45 45.92 -40.14
CA ARG A 190 10.85 46.50 -41.44
C ARG A 190 9.67 47.05 -42.22
N GLU A 191 8.52 46.39 -42.21
CA GLU A 191 7.28 46.89 -42.83
C GLU A 191 6.81 48.19 -42.16
N ALA A 192 6.81 48.23 -40.81
CA ALA A 192 6.45 49.41 -40.04
C ALA A 192 7.43 50.56 -40.25
N ALA A 193 8.73 50.29 -40.34
CA ALA A 193 9.74 51.30 -40.67
C ALA A 193 9.48 51.92 -42.05
N LYS A 194 9.23 51.10 -43.08
CA LYS A 194 8.88 51.59 -44.43
C LYS A 194 7.59 52.42 -44.44
N LEU A 195 6.58 52.03 -43.67
CA LEU A 195 5.33 52.79 -43.56
C LEU A 195 5.54 54.12 -42.84
N ARG A 196 6.34 54.14 -41.77
CA ARG A 196 6.74 55.38 -41.08
C ARG A 196 7.48 56.33 -42.01
N GLU A 197 8.44 55.82 -42.78
CA GLU A 197 9.19 56.62 -43.76
C GLU A 197 8.27 57.23 -44.83
N ARG A 198 7.35 56.45 -45.40
CA ARG A 198 6.33 56.96 -46.34
C ARG A 198 5.44 58.03 -45.73
N LEU A 199 5.00 57.83 -44.48
CA LEU A 199 4.18 58.81 -43.77
C LEU A 199 4.97 60.10 -43.52
N SER A 200 6.22 59.99 -43.07
CA SER A 200 7.13 61.13 -42.90
C SER A 200 7.33 61.88 -44.22
N GLN A 201 7.57 61.17 -45.33
CA GLN A 201 7.67 61.78 -46.66
C GLN A 201 6.39 62.53 -47.04
N LEU A 202 5.21 61.93 -46.86
CA LEU A 202 3.92 62.59 -47.13
C LEU A 202 3.70 63.83 -46.26
N LEU A 203 4.14 63.81 -45.01
CA LEU A 203 4.04 64.95 -44.10
C LEU A 203 4.99 66.08 -44.48
N VAL A 204 6.18 65.77 -45.00
CA VAL A 204 7.12 66.77 -45.54
C VAL A 204 6.59 67.35 -46.86
N ASP A 205 6.19 66.51 -47.81
CA ASP A 205 5.66 66.92 -49.11
C ASP A 205 4.38 67.79 -49.01
N ARG A 206 3.57 67.61 -47.95
CA ARG A 206 2.38 68.43 -47.68
C ARG A 206 2.71 69.82 -47.14
N LYS A 207 3.87 70.06 -46.55
CA LYS A 207 4.26 71.40 -46.08
C LYS A 207 4.69 72.30 -47.23
N ASP A 208 5.21 71.73 -48.31
CA ASP A 208 5.69 72.49 -49.48
C ASP A 208 4.62 72.71 -50.57
N LYS A 209 3.45 72.06 -50.46
CA LYS A 209 2.34 72.21 -51.42
C LYS A 209 1.12 72.85 -50.75
N LYS A 210 0.92 74.14 -50.99
CA LYS A 210 -0.30 74.91 -50.68
C LYS A 210 -1.53 74.11 -51.11
N LEU A 211 -2.53 74.01 -50.23
CA LEU A 211 -3.80 73.29 -50.39
C LEU A 211 -4.45 73.54 -51.76
N ALA A 212 -4.23 72.62 -52.69
CA ALA A 212 -5.06 72.41 -53.86
C ALA A 212 -5.55 70.97 -53.80
N ILE A 213 -6.86 70.78 -53.73
CA ILE A 213 -7.48 69.48 -53.97
C ILE A 213 -7.31 69.20 -55.47
N ASP A 214 -6.20 68.57 -55.82
CA ASP A 214 -6.05 67.95 -57.14
C ASP A 214 -6.56 66.52 -57.04
N VAL A 215 -7.75 66.28 -57.60
CA VAL A 215 -8.23 64.93 -57.89
C VAL A 215 -7.45 64.41 -59.10
N LEU A 216 -6.18 64.05 -58.89
CA LEU A 216 -5.36 63.39 -59.91
C LEU A 216 -5.46 61.87 -59.77
N ASN A 217 -6.65 61.36 -60.10
CA ASN A 217 -6.87 60.10 -60.81
C ASN A 217 -8.38 59.93 -61.01
N SER A 218 -8.87 60.40 -62.15
CA SER A 218 -9.95 59.69 -62.86
C SER A 218 -9.51 58.23 -62.91
N LEU A 219 -10.30 57.31 -62.34
CA LEU A 219 -10.08 55.87 -62.40
C LEU A 219 -10.08 55.41 -63.87
N GLY A 220 -8.95 55.53 -64.54
CA GLY A 220 -8.72 55.12 -65.91
C GLY A 220 -7.47 54.27 -65.97
N ARG A 221 -7.56 53.03 -65.47
CA ARG A 221 -6.51 52.03 -65.76
C ARG A 221 -6.54 51.74 -67.27
N SER A 222 -5.41 51.93 -67.94
CA SER A 222 -5.22 51.66 -69.38
C SER A 222 -5.27 50.18 -69.78
N ASP A 223 -5.52 49.26 -68.83
CA ASP A 223 -5.59 47.82 -69.06
C ASP A 223 -7.03 47.29 -69.26
N GLY A 224 -8.08 48.11 -69.14
CA GLY A 224 -9.47 47.71 -69.44
C GLY A 224 -10.05 46.56 -68.59
N LYS A 225 -9.27 45.94 -67.70
CA LYS A 225 -9.70 44.87 -66.80
C LYS A 225 -10.18 45.48 -65.50
N ARG A 226 -11.49 45.44 -65.32
CA ARG A 226 -12.18 45.71 -64.05
C ARG A 226 -11.53 44.83 -62.98
N GLY A 227 -10.91 45.43 -61.96
CA GLY A 227 -10.59 44.70 -60.75
C GLY A 227 -11.86 44.00 -60.30
N HIS A 228 -11.81 42.67 -60.11
CA HIS A 228 -12.95 41.93 -59.60
C HIS A 228 -13.34 42.57 -58.28
N TRP A 229 -14.40 43.37 -58.31
CA TRP A 229 -15.09 43.81 -57.10
C TRP A 229 -15.42 42.54 -56.36
N LYS A 230 -15.06 42.47 -55.07
CA LYS A 230 -15.46 41.37 -54.19
C LYS A 230 -16.98 41.20 -54.36
N THR A 231 -17.39 40.19 -55.11
CA THR A 231 -18.80 39.92 -55.36
C THR A 231 -19.40 39.49 -54.03
N ALA A 232 -20.68 39.84 -53.78
CA ALA A 232 -21.40 39.43 -52.57
C ALA A 232 -21.28 37.93 -52.29
N LYS A 233 -21.09 37.11 -53.33
CA LYS A 233 -20.83 35.68 -53.26
C LYS A 233 -19.48 35.30 -52.64
N ALA A 234 -18.41 36.06 -52.91
CA ALA A 234 -17.08 35.84 -52.33
C ALA A 234 -17.01 36.36 -50.87
N THR A 235 -17.68 37.47 -50.55
CA THR A 235 -17.79 37.95 -49.15
C THR A 235 -18.68 37.04 -48.32
N ALA A 236 -19.81 36.56 -48.85
CA ALA A 236 -20.67 35.59 -48.16
C ALA A 236 -19.97 34.23 -47.96
N SER A 237 -19.10 33.81 -48.90
CA SER A 237 -18.28 32.61 -48.73
C SER A 237 -17.26 32.76 -47.60
N HIS A 238 -16.54 33.89 -47.55
CA HIS A 238 -15.56 34.16 -46.49
C HIS A 238 -16.21 34.42 -45.13
N GLU A 239 -17.39 35.03 -45.10
CA GLU A 239 -18.16 35.21 -43.86
C GLU A 239 -18.68 33.86 -43.33
N GLY A 240 -19.14 32.96 -44.22
CA GLY A 240 -19.49 31.59 -43.86
C GLY A 240 -18.30 30.77 -43.35
N GLU A 241 -17.13 30.91 -43.96
CA GLU A 241 -15.88 30.30 -43.48
C GLU A 241 -15.47 30.85 -42.12
N MET A 242 -15.65 32.16 -41.88
CA MET A 242 -15.39 32.81 -40.59
C MET A 242 -16.34 32.32 -39.51
N TYR A 243 -17.66 32.25 -39.76
CA TYR A 243 -18.62 31.69 -38.81
C TYR A 243 -18.36 30.21 -38.52
N LYS A 244 -17.96 29.45 -39.55
CA LYS A 244 -17.57 28.05 -39.38
C LYS A 244 -16.31 27.89 -38.51
N SER A 245 -15.31 28.75 -38.70
CA SER A 245 -14.12 28.77 -37.84
C SER A 245 -14.48 29.12 -36.40
N LEU A 246 -15.30 30.16 -36.20
CA LEU A 246 -15.73 30.59 -34.87
C LEU A 246 -16.51 29.48 -34.14
N LEU A 247 -17.44 28.82 -34.83
CA LEU A 247 -18.18 27.68 -34.29
C LEU A 247 -17.24 26.51 -33.93
N SER A 248 -16.27 26.20 -34.80
CA SER A 248 -15.27 25.17 -34.52
C SER A 248 -14.43 25.49 -33.28
N ASP A 249 -14.06 26.76 -33.09
CA ASP A 249 -13.31 27.21 -31.91
C ASP A 249 -14.15 27.13 -30.64
N TYR A 250 -15.44 27.49 -30.70
CA TYR A 250 -16.38 27.31 -29.59
C TYR A 250 -16.60 25.83 -29.24
N GLU A 251 -16.76 24.96 -30.23
CA GLU A 251 -16.89 23.52 -30.02
C GLU A 251 -15.63 22.91 -29.40
N ALA A 252 -14.44 23.35 -29.85
CA ALA A 252 -13.16 22.94 -29.27
C ALA A 252 -13.03 23.42 -27.82
N SER A 253 -13.39 24.68 -27.54
CA SER A 253 -13.40 25.24 -26.19
C SER A 253 -14.39 24.51 -25.28
N GLN A 254 -15.58 24.17 -25.77
CA GLN A 254 -16.58 23.41 -25.01
C GLN A 254 -16.08 22.01 -24.66
N LYS A 255 -15.45 21.30 -25.62
CA LYS A 255 -14.84 19.99 -25.38
C LYS A 255 -13.71 20.06 -24.35
N SER A 256 -12.84 21.07 -24.44
CA SER A 256 -11.78 21.32 -23.46
C SER A 256 -12.34 21.54 -22.06
N LEU A 257 -13.37 22.37 -21.95
CA LEU A 257 -14.02 22.67 -20.66
C LEU A 257 -14.72 21.44 -20.07
N MET A 258 -15.32 20.58 -20.90
CA MET A 258 -15.89 19.31 -20.44
C MET A 258 -14.83 18.34 -19.90
N LEU A 259 -13.65 18.28 -20.54
CA LEU A 259 -12.52 17.46 -20.07
C LEU A 259 -11.99 17.99 -18.73
N GLU A 260 -11.75 19.30 -18.63
CA GLU A 260 -11.32 19.95 -17.38
C GLU A 260 -12.35 19.72 -16.26
N ASN A 261 -13.64 19.84 -16.54
CA ASN A 261 -14.70 19.57 -15.55
C ASN A 261 -14.69 18.11 -15.08
N ALA A 262 -14.39 17.17 -15.98
CA ALA A 262 -14.24 15.75 -15.63
C ALA A 262 -12.99 15.50 -14.77
N GLU A 263 -11.88 16.18 -15.05
CA GLU A 263 -10.65 16.13 -14.24
C GLU A 263 -10.86 16.75 -12.85
N LEU A 264 -11.50 17.92 -12.77
CA LEU A 264 -11.85 18.56 -11.50
C LEU A 264 -12.75 17.66 -10.64
N LYS A 265 -13.71 16.96 -11.24
CA LYS A 265 -14.53 15.95 -10.54
C LYS A 265 -13.68 14.80 -10.00
N LYS A 266 -12.69 14.31 -10.75
CA LYS A 266 -11.77 13.26 -10.26
C LYS A 266 -10.95 13.75 -9.09
N VAL A 267 -10.37 14.95 -9.17
CA VAL A 267 -9.59 15.55 -8.07
C VAL A 267 -10.45 15.74 -6.83
N LEU A 268 -11.69 16.22 -6.98
CA LEU A 268 -12.62 16.40 -5.86
C LEU A 268 -12.98 15.06 -5.18
N GLN A 269 -13.20 13.99 -5.96
CA GLN A 269 -13.44 12.66 -5.40
C GLN A 269 -12.19 12.09 -4.70
N GLN A 270 -11.00 12.36 -5.23
CA GLN A 270 -9.73 11.97 -4.62
C GLN A 270 -9.53 12.71 -3.28
N MET A 271 -9.71 14.03 -3.25
CA MET A 271 -9.65 14.82 -2.00
C MET A 271 -10.67 14.34 -0.98
N LYS A 272 -11.90 14.03 -1.40
CA LYS A 272 -12.92 13.44 -0.51
C LYS A 272 -12.43 12.11 0.09
N LYS A 273 -11.83 11.23 -0.72
CA LYS A 273 -11.29 9.95 -0.27
C LYS A 273 -10.15 10.12 0.74
N GLU A 274 -9.25 11.06 0.50
CA GLU A 274 -8.15 11.39 1.42
C GLU A 274 -8.66 12.04 2.71
N MET A 275 -9.63 12.93 2.61
CA MET A 275 -10.26 13.56 3.78
C MET A 275 -11.00 12.52 4.63
N ILE A 276 -11.69 11.57 4.01
CA ILE A 276 -12.27 10.42 4.73
C ILE A 276 -11.15 9.59 5.38
N HIS A 277 -10.06 9.28 4.69
CA HIS A 277 -8.94 8.54 5.28
C HIS A 277 -8.31 9.25 6.49
N ILE A 278 -8.22 10.58 6.47
CA ILE A 278 -7.67 11.38 7.58
C ILE A 278 -8.67 11.54 8.73
N LEU A 279 -9.96 11.70 8.44
CA LEU A 279 -11.02 11.90 9.42
C LEU A 279 -11.62 10.59 9.93
N SER A 280 -11.38 9.46 9.25
CA SER A 280 -11.71 8.14 9.76
C SER A 280 -10.99 7.95 11.08
N PRO A 281 -11.72 7.74 12.20
CA PRO A 281 -11.10 7.51 13.48
C PRO A 281 -10.16 6.33 13.34
N ARG A 282 -8.86 6.57 13.49
CA ARG A 282 -7.88 5.51 13.71
C ARG A 282 -8.35 4.84 15.00
N SER A 283 -8.96 3.66 14.86
CA SER A 283 -9.41 2.85 15.98
C SER A 283 -8.19 2.47 16.80
N SER A 284 -7.85 3.32 17.77
CA SER A 284 -7.10 2.91 18.93
C SER A 284 -8.00 1.91 19.67
N SER A 285 -7.64 0.63 19.54
CA SER A 285 -7.98 -0.37 20.53
C SER A 285 -7.61 0.17 21.92
N GLY A 286 -8.58 0.25 22.82
CA GLY A 286 -8.49 0.99 24.06
C GLY A 286 -9.73 0.86 24.94
N ARG A 287 -10.05 -0.40 25.27
CA ARG A 287 -10.93 -0.94 26.32
C ARG A 287 -11.20 -0.04 27.55
N GLY A 288 -12.47 0.00 27.99
CA GLY A 288 -12.94 0.35 29.35
C GLY A 288 -14.13 1.33 29.37
N ALA A 289 -15.38 0.87 29.29
CA ALA A 289 -16.27 0.51 30.42
C ALA A 289 -16.84 1.72 31.20
N THR A 290 -18.15 2.04 31.06
CA THR A 290 -19.25 1.79 32.04
C THR A 290 -20.46 2.74 31.85
N ALA A 291 -21.65 2.14 31.95
CA ALA A 291 -22.96 2.66 32.42
C ALA A 291 -23.59 3.87 31.69
N ASP A 292 -24.72 3.75 30.99
CA ASP A 292 -26.11 3.36 31.35
C ASP A 292 -26.94 4.50 31.98
N ASP A 293 -28.19 4.55 31.50
CA ASP A 293 -29.41 5.10 32.08
C ASP A 293 -29.74 6.62 32.01
N SER A 294 -30.77 6.96 31.21
CA SER A 294 -32.09 7.42 31.70
C SER A 294 -32.92 8.19 30.65
N LEU A 295 -34.21 7.85 30.63
CA LEU A 295 -35.31 8.19 29.73
C LEU A 295 -36.15 9.38 30.28
N GLU A 296 -37.09 9.89 29.46
CA GLU A 296 -38.28 10.73 29.80
C GLU A 296 -38.01 12.26 29.99
N GLN A 297 -38.81 13.27 29.58
CA GLN A 297 -40.12 13.39 28.90
C GLN A 297 -40.36 14.88 28.52
N HIS A 298 -41.09 15.13 27.41
CA HIS A 298 -42.05 16.22 27.11
C HIS A 298 -41.83 17.70 27.56
N HIS A 299 -41.89 18.63 26.58
CA HIS A 299 -42.94 19.67 26.54
C HIS A 299 -43.03 20.33 25.13
N ASP A 300 -44.24 20.28 24.54
CA ASP A 300 -44.64 21.15 23.42
C ASP A 300 -45.04 22.53 23.97
N SER A 301 -44.66 23.61 23.27
CA SER A 301 -45.40 24.88 23.26
C SER A 301 -44.99 25.73 22.05
N ASP A 302 -45.99 26.05 21.25
CA ASP A 302 -46.00 26.79 19.99
C ASP A 302 -45.86 28.31 20.25
N GLY A 303 -45.02 29.00 19.47
CA GLY A 303 -44.77 30.44 19.60
C GLY A 303 -43.58 30.90 18.77
N GLU A 304 -43.85 31.71 17.75
CA GLU A 304 -42.92 32.18 16.72
C GLU A 304 -41.70 33.00 17.21
N GLU A 305 -40.69 33.01 16.33
CA GLU A 305 -39.66 34.03 16.11
C GLU A 305 -38.48 34.14 17.10
N LYS A 306 -37.28 33.97 16.51
CA LYS A 306 -35.95 34.43 16.96
C LYS A 306 -35.34 33.77 18.20
N THR A 307 -34.56 32.71 17.98
CA THR A 307 -33.40 32.35 18.85
C THR A 307 -32.44 31.37 18.14
N GLY A 308 -32.15 31.60 16.86
CA GLY A 308 -31.19 30.81 16.07
C GLY A 308 -29.72 31.24 16.20
N ASP A 309 -29.42 32.31 16.94
CA ASP A 309 -28.08 32.93 16.94
C ASP A 309 -27.10 32.33 17.97
N THR A 310 -27.58 31.76 19.08
CA THR A 310 -26.68 31.27 20.14
C THR A 310 -25.76 30.13 19.67
N SER A 311 -26.27 29.19 18.87
CA SER A 311 -25.49 28.05 18.36
C SER A 311 -24.45 28.48 17.32
N ARG A 312 -24.76 29.52 16.53
CA ARG A 312 -23.89 30.00 15.46
C ARG A 312 -22.74 30.85 16.00
N GLU A 313 -22.99 31.65 17.02
CA GLU A 313 -21.95 32.39 17.74
C GLU A 313 -21.03 31.47 18.54
N THR A 314 -21.57 30.42 19.17
CA THR A 314 -20.75 29.45 19.93
C THR A 314 -19.77 28.67 19.04
N LEU A 315 -20.20 28.25 17.84
CA LEU A 315 -19.32 27.57 16.88
C LEU A 315 -18.27 28.50 16.25
N ASN A 316 -18.64 29.76 15.99
CA ASN A 316 -17.71 30.75 15.46
C ASN A 316 -16.65 31.15 16.52
N GLN A 317 -17.06 31.27 17.78
CA GLN A 317 -16.16 31.47 18.93
C GLN A 317 -15.21 30.29 19.12
N SER A 318 -15.69 29.05 18.96
CA SER A 318 -14.85 27.84 19.03
C SER A 318 -13.78 27.81 17.92
N CYS A 319 -14.14 28.21 16.69
CA CYS A 319 -13.21 28.28 15.57
C CYS A 319 -12.16 29.40 15.73
N GLU A 320 -12.59 30.58 16.17
CA GLU A 320 -11.66 31.68 16.51
C GLU A 320 -10.75 31.31 17.67
N HIS A 321 -11.27 30.62 18.70
CA HIS A 321 -10.47 30.12 19.81
C HIS A 321 -9.43 29.09 19.36
N ALA A 322 -9.80 28.15 18.48
CA ALA A 322 -8.85 27.18 17.92
C ALA A 322 -7.76 27.86 17.07
N ARG A 323 -8.12 28.89 16.30
CA ARG A 323 -7.18 29.68 15.50
C ARG A 323 -6.23 30.49 16.37
N GLU A 324 -6.73 31.07 17.46
CA GLU A 324 -5.94 31.83 18.42
C GLU A 324 -5.02 30.92 19.25
N GLN A 325 -5.51 29.75 19.69
CA GLN A 325 -4.71 28.70 20.33
C GLN A 325 -3.53 28.27 19.44
N LEU A 326 -3.79 28.00 18.16
CA LEU A 326 -2.73 27.62 17.21
C LEU A 326 -1.71 28.76 17.03
N THR A 327 -2.19 29.99 16.87
CA THR A 327 -1.32 31.16 16.71
C THR A 327 -0.46 31.40 17.95
N ASN A 328 -1.03 31.24 19.15
CA ASN A 328 -0.32 31.39 20.42
C ASN A 328 0.70 30.26 20.63
N SER A 329 0.38 29.02 20.24
CA SER A 329 1.31 27.90 20.25
C SER A 329 2.53 28.16 19.37
N ILE A 330 2.32 28.61 18.12
CA ILE A 330 3.41 28.98 17.20
C ILE A 330 4.26 30.11 17.77
N ARG A 331 3.63 31.17 18.32
CA ARG A 331 4.36 32.27 18.97
C ARG A 331 5.17 31.81 20.19
N GLN A 332 4.67 30.84 20.95
CA GLN A 332 5.37 30.30 22.11
C GLN A 332 6.57 29.44 21.69
N GLN A 333 6.43 28.59 20.67
CA GLN A 333 7.54 27.82 20.11
C GLN A 333 8.61 28.74 19.50
N TRP A 334 8.21 29.80 18.81
CA TRP A 334 9.14 30.80 18.29
C TRP A 334 9.92 31.53 19.39
N ARG A 335 9.27 31.89 20.50
CA ARG A 335 9.94 32.46 21.67
C ARG A 335 10.93 31.49 22.30
N LYS A 336 10.57 30.21 22.44
CA LYS A 336 11.49 29.18 22.97
C LYS A 336 12.72 29.02 22.09
N LEU A 337 12.52 28.98 20.76
CA LEU A 337 13.62 28.90 19.80
C LEU A 337 14.53 30.13 19.87
N ARG A 338 13.94 31.34 19.86
CA ARG A 338 14.70 32.59 19.99
C ARG A 338 15.55 32.61 21.27
N ASN A 339 14.95 32.26 22.41
CA ASN A 339 15.68 32.22 23.69
C ASN A 339 16.81 31.18 23.67
N HIS A 340 16.65 30.07 22.94
CA HIS A 340 17.70 29.06 22.82
C HIS A 340 18.85 29.56 21.92
N VAL A 341 18.54 30.26 20.83
CA VAL A 341 19.53 30.90 19.96
C VAL A 341 20.30 31.99 20.71
N GLU A 342 19.63 32.83 21.49
CA GLU A 342 20.27 33.84 22.34
C GLU A 342 21.17 33.23 23.43
N LYS A 343 20.78 32.06 23.98
CA LYS A 343 21.63 31.30 24.90
C LYS A 343 22.88 30.72 24.23
N LEU A 344 22.76 30.24 23.00
CA LEU A 344 23.92 29.76 22.23
C LEU A 344 24.86 30.92 21.88
N ASP A 345 24.32 32.06 21.47
CA ASP A 345 25.09 33.26 21.15
C ASP A 345 25.84 33.84 22.35
N SER A 346 25.20 33.86 23.53
CA SER A 346 25.86 34.24 24.78
C SER A 346 26.92 33.24 25.22
N GLN A 347 26.73 31.93 25.01
CA GLN A 347 27.76 30.92 25.26
C GLN A 347 28.98 31.09 24.36
N VAL A 348 28.77 31.33 23.06
CA VAL A 348 29.86 31.60 22.10
C VAL A 348 30.62 32.86 22.49
N SER A 349 29.91 33.91 22.89
CA SER A 349 30.52 35.16 23.37
C SER A 349 31.31 34.98 24.68
N GLN A 350 30.89 34.04 25.55
CA GLN A 350 31.58 33.74 26.80
C GLN A 350 32.88 32.95 26.57
N VAL A 351 32.89 32.05 25.57
CA VAL A 351 34.10 31.33 25.13
C VAL A 351 35.09 32.27 24.44
N GLN A 352 34.60 33.22 23.63
CA GLN A 352 35.43 34.20 22.95
C GLN A 352 36.16 35.14 23.93
N ASN A 353 35.47 35.60 25.00
CA ASN A 353 36.07 36.45 26.03
C ASN A 353 37.06 35.69 26.95
N GLN A 354 36.87 34.38 27.18
CA GLN A 354 37.85 33.57 27.91
C GLN A 354 39.14 33.35 27.12
N LEU A 355 39.09 33.36 25.78
CA LEU A 355 40.26 33.19 24.93
C LEU A 355 41.17 34.45 24.92
N GLU A 356 40.60 35.65 25.08
CA GLU A 356 41.37 36.90 25.11
C GLU A 356 42.00 37.20 26.48
N SER A 357 41.48 36.64 27.58
CA SER A 357 42.00 36.85 28.94
C SER A 357 43.22 35.98 29.30
N ASN A 358 43.52 34.93 28.53
CA ASN A 358 44.62 33.99 28.81
C ASN A 358 45.98 34.41 28.25
N LYS A 359 46.23 35.72 28.18
CA LYS A 359 47.57 36.27 27.87
C LYS A 359 48.25 36.77 29.14
N GLU A 360 48.19 35.98 30.21
CA GLU A 360 49.03 36.14 31.38
C GLU A 360 49.50 34.76 31.84
N MET A 361 50.82 34.64 32.01
CA MET A 361 51.60 33.42 32.14
C MET A 361 51.15 32.54 33.31
N ILE A 362 50.51 31.39 33.02
CA ILE A 362 50.14 30.39 34.03
C ILE A 362 51.42 29.66 34.50
N PRO A 363 51.71 29.60 35.82
CA PRO A 363 52.87 28.90 36.37
C PRO A 363 52.91 27.42 35.96
N LEU A 364 54.10 26.91 35.65
CA LEU A 364 54.34 25.53 35.19
C LEU A 364 53.74 24.46 36.14
N GLU A 365 53.71 24.76 37.44
CA GLU A 365 53.20 23.88 38.50
C GLU A 365 51.69 23.66 38.41
N THR A 366 50.93 24.70 38.06
CA THR A 366 49.48 24.61 37.82
C THR A 366 49.12 23.74 36.61
N HIS A 367 49.97 23.74 35.57
CA HIS A 367 49.79 22.87 34.40
C HIS A 367 50.11 21.40 34.74
N GLU A 368 51.11 21.16 35.60
CA GLU A 368 51.44 19.81 36.06
C GLU A 368 50.32 19.22 36.94
N ASP A 369 49.76 20.02 37.86
CA ASP A 369 48.58 19.64 38.65
C ASP A 369 47.35 19.38 37.78
N GLU A 370 47.16 20.15 36.71
CA GLU A 370 46.05 19.96 35.76
C GLU A 370 46.22 18.71 34.90
N MET A 371 47.45 18.41 34.48
CA MET A 371 47.76 17.14 33.83
C MET A 371 47.52 15.94 34.74
N GLU A 372 47.87 16.03 36.03
CA GLU A 372 47.63 14.94 36.97
C GLU A 372 46.12 14.75 37.23
N ARG A 373 45.35 15.84 37.37
CA ARG A 373 43.88 15.78 37.44
C ARG A 373 43.28 15.10 36.20
N MET A 374 43.69 15.49 35.00
CA MET A 374 43.22 14.84 33.77
C MET A 374 43.58 13.36 33.71
N ARG A 375 44.76 12.95 34.20
CA ARG A 375 45.12 11.52 34.28
C ARG A 375 44.18 10.76 35.22
N CYS A 376 43.84 11.33 36.38
CA CYS A 376 42.88 10.74 37.31
C CYS A 376 41.48 10.62 36.68
N GLU A 377 41.01 11.66 35.98
CA GLU A 377 39.71 11.64 35.30
C GLU A 377 39.67 10.60 34.17
N VAL A 378 40.72 10.53 33.35
CA VAL A 378 40.84 9.50 32.31
C VAL A 378 40.86 8.10 32.92
N GLN A 379 41.53 7.91 34.05
CA GLN A 379 41.55 6.63 34.76
C GLN A 379 40.17 6.26 35.31
N GLN A 380 39.45 7.22 35.89
CA GLN A 380 38.07 7.03 36.35
C GLN A 380 37.11 6.71 35.19
N CYS A 381 37.26 7.37 34.04
CA CYS A 381 36.49 7.05 32.85
C CYS A 381 36.77 5.63 32.35
N LYS A 382 38.03 5.17 32.38
CA LYS A 382 38.39 3.79 32.01
C LYS A 382 37.75 2.77 32.94
N GLU A 383 37.75 3.03 34.25
CA GLU A 383 37.12 2.17 35.25
C GLU A 383 35.60 2.13 35.06
N PHE A 384 34.97 3.27 34.75
CA PHE A 384 33.55 3.34 34.45
C PHE A 384 33.18 2.58 33.18
N ILE A 385 33.96 2.72 32.11
CA ILE A 385 33.78 1.96 30.87
C ILE A 385 33.93 0.45 31.13
N HIS A 386 34.92 0.06 31.93
CA HIS A 386 35.12 -1.34 32.31
C HIS A 386 33.94 -1.89 33.13
N ALA A 387 33.42 -1.11 34.08
CA ALA A 387 32.23 -1.47 34.86
C ALA A 387 30.97 -1.57 33.98
N GLN A 388 30.79 -0.64 33.03
CA GLN A 388 29.71 -0.69 32.05
C GLN A 388 29.82 -1.92 31.13
N GLN A 389 31.03 -2.26 30.68
CA GLN A 389 31.28 -3.48 29.91
C GLN A 389 30.97 -4.74 30.73
N GLN A 390 31.35 -4.78 32.00
CA GLN A 390 30.99 -5.90 32.88
C GLN A 390 29.48 -6.02 33.09
N LEU A 391 28.76 -4.90 33.25
CA LEU A 391 27.30 -4.91 33.39
C LEU A 391 26.61 -5.36 32.10
N LEU A 392 27.07 -4.91 30.94
CA LEU A 392 26.61 -5.37 29.63
C LEU A 392 26.88 -6.86 29.42
N GLN A 393 28.06 -7.34 29.79
CA GLN A 393 28.41 -8.75 29.75
C GLN A 393 27.51 -9.55 30.70
N GLN A 394 27.20 -9.02 31.88
CA GLN A 394 26.30 -9.64 32.85
C GLN A 394 24.85 -9.66 32.35
N GLN A 395 24.37 -8.59 31.70
CA GLN A 395 23.04 -8.57 31.07
C GLN A 395 22.91 -9.53 29.88
N LEU A 396 23.99 -9.72 29.12
CA LEU A 396 24.03 -10.73 28.05
C LEU A 396 24.12 -12.16 28.59
N ASN A 397 24.72 -12.34 29.78
CA ASN A 397 24.84 -13.64 30.45
C ASN A 397 23.65 -13.97 31.36
N THR A 398 22.86 -12.99 31.79
CA THR A 398 21.51 -13.23 32.34
C THR A 398 20.63 -13.52 31.15
N SER A 399 20.41 -14.81 30.87
CA SER A 399 19.36 -15.23 29.96
C SER A 399 18.07 -14.52 30.36
N PHE A 400 17.59 -13.58 29.53
CA PHE A 400 16.17 -13.28 29.51
C PHE A 400 15.48 -14.63 29.45
N ASP A 401 14.63 -14.91 30.42
CA ASP A 401 13.94 -16.18 30.54
C ASP A 401 13.28 -16.50 29.18
N ASP A 402 13.82 -17.48 28.48
CA ASP A 402 13.52 -17.81 27.09
C ASP A 402 12.01 -18.12 26.94
N GLU A 403 11.36 -18.57 28.02
CA GLU A 403 9.92 -18.76 28.14
C GLU A 403 9.11 -17.47 28.05
N THR A 404 9.58 -16.39 28.69
CA THR A 404 8.88 -15.10 28.66
C THR A 404 8.97 -14.45 27.28
N ALA A 405 10.12 -14.56 26.62
CA ALA A 405 10.32 -14.08 25.25
C ALA A 405 9.54 -14.93 24.22
N ALA A 406 9.47 -16.25 24.42
CA ALA A 406 8.67 -17.15 23.61
C ALA A 406 7.17 -16.85 23.73
N LEU A 407 6.66 -16.61 24.94
CA LEU A 407 5.24 -16.30 25.17
C LEU A 407 4.83 -14.97 24.52
N LEU A 408 5.64 -13.93 24.62
CA LEU A 408 5.38 -12.64 23.97
C LEU A 408 5.40 -12.74 22.44
N ASN A 409 6.33 -13.52 21.87
CA ASN A 409 6.35 -13.80 20.44
C ASN A 409 5.13 -14.63 20.01
N ASP A 410 4.73 -15.62 20.79
CA ASP A 410 3.56 -16.45 20.49
C ASP A 410 2.26 -15.63 20.52
N CYS A 411 2.11 -14.73 21.50
CA CYS A 411 0.98 -13.79 21.53
C CYS A 411 0.96 -12.84 20.32
N TYR A 412 2.10 -12.27 19.94
CA TYR A 412 2.19 -11.35 18.80
C TYR A 412 1.92 -12.06 17.47
N THR A 413 2.48 -13.26 17.28
CA THR A 413 2.25 -14.06 16.07
C THR A 413 0.80 -14.54 15.97
N LEU A 414 0.13 -14.79 17.10
CA LEU A 414 -1.28 -15.18 17.14
C LEU A 414 -2.21 -14.00 16.80
N GLU A 415 -1.92 -12.79 17.30
CA GLU A 415 -2.64 -11.56 16.93
C GLU A 415 -2.48 -11.25 15.44
N GLU A 416 -1.26 -11.35 14.89
CA GLU A 416 -0.99 -11.12 13.47
C GLU A 416 -1.72 -12.16 12.59
N LYS A 417 -1.78 -13.42 13.03
CA LYS A 417 -2.50 -14.50 12.36
C LYS A 417 -4.01 -14.28 12.38
N GLU A 418 -4.56 -13.76 13.48
CA GLU A 418 -5.98 -13.42 13.57
C GLU A 418 -6.33 -12.23 12.68
N ARG A 419 -5.50 -11.18 12.66
CA ARG A 419 -5.65 -10.05 11.75
C ARG A 419 -5.63 -10.49 10.28
N LEU A 420 -4.68 -11.35 9.92
CA LEU A 420 -4.58 -11.87 8.55
C LEU A 420 -5.81 -12.70 8.17
N LYS A 421 -6.39 -13.45 9.10
CA LYS A 421 -7.63 -14.22 8.88
C LYS A 421 -8.83 -13.30 8.65
N GLU A 422 -8.89 -12.15 9.32
CA GLU A 422 -9.93 -11.14 9.10
C GLU A 422 -9.76 -10.43 7.75
N GLU A 423 -8.54 -10.02 7.39
CA GLU A 423 -8.24 -9.46 6.08
C GLU A 423 -8.59 -10.44 4.95
N TRP A 424 -8.28 -11.72 5.13
CA TRP A 424 -8.62 -12.77 4.17
C TRP A 424 -10.14 -12.96 4.02
N ARG A 425 -10.89 -12.89 5.14
CA ARG A 425 -12.37 -12.92 5.12
C ARG A 425 -12.93 -11.74 4.35
N LEU A 426 -12.39 -10.53 4.57
CA LEU A 426 -12.80 -9.32 3.86
C LEU A 426 -12.51 -9.42 2.36
N PHE A 427 -11.35 -9.98 2.00
CA PHE A 427 -10.98 -10.22 0.61
C PHE A 427 -11.95 -11.19 -0.08
N GLU A 428 -12.31 -12.30 0.56
CA GLU A 428 -13.25 -13.26 -0.01
C GLU A 428 -14.68 -12.67 -0.12
N GLU A 429 -15.09 -11.83 0.84
CA GLU A 429 -16.33 -11.05 0.77
C GLU A 429 -16.35 -10.10 -0.44
N GLN A 430 -15.25 -9.39 -0.68
CA GLN A 430 -15.09 -8.52 -1.86
C GLN A 430 -15.14 -9.31 -3.16
N LYS A 431 -14.42 -10.42 -3.24
CA LYS A 431 -14.43 -11.31 -4.42
C LYS A 431 -15.84 -11.82 -4.71
N ARG A 432 -16.59 -12.24 -3.69
CA ARG A 432 -18.00 -12.64 -3.83
C ARG A 432 -18.90 -11.47 -4.27
N ASN A 433 -18.64 -10.25 -3.80
CA ASN A 433 -19.37 -9.07 -4.25
C ASN A 433 -19.11 -8.77 -5.73
N PHE A 434 -17.86 -8.82 -6.19
CA PHE A 434 -17.53 -8.68 -7.61
C PHE A 434 -18.19 -9.76 -8.45
N GLU A 435 -18.23 -11.00 -7.97
CA GLU A 435 -18.92 -12.11 -8.64
C GLU A 435 -20.42 -11.82 -8.80
N ARG A 436 -21.05 -11.24 -7.77
CA ARG A 436 -22.46 -10.85 -7.80
C ARG A 436 -22.69 -9.68 -8.76
N GLU A 437 -21.86 -8.64 -8.71
CA GLU A 437 -21.95 -7.52 -9.64
C GLU A 437 -21.79 -8.00 -11.09
N ARG A 438 -20.81 -8.87 -11.35
CA ARG A 438 -20.59 -9.50 -12.66
C ARG A 438 -21.84 -10.24 -13.15
N LYS A 439 -22.52 -10.99 -12.28
CA LYS A 439 -23.80 -11.64 -12.61
C LYS A 439 -24.90 -10.61 -12.91
N ASN A 440 -25.04 -9.59 -12.07
CA ASN A 440 -26.03 -8.52 -12.25
C ASN A 440 -25.82 -7.77 -13.57
N PHE A 441 -24.57 -7.43 -13.93
CA PHE A 441 -24.26 -6.80 -15.22
C PHE A 441 -24.59 -7.71 -16.40
N THR A 442 -24.29 -9.01 -16.28
CA THR A 442 -24.62 -10.00 -17.31
C THR A 442 -26.14 -10.11 -17.49
N GLU A 443 -26.89 -10.17 -16.39
CA GLU A 443 -28.34 -10.23 -16.41
C GLU A 443 -28.97 -8.94 -16.98
N ALA A 444 -28.45 -7.77 -16.59
CA ALA A 444 -28.88 -6.49 -17.14
C ALA A 444 -28.64 -6.40 -18.65
N ALA A 445 -27.49 -6.90 -19.14
CA ALA A 445 -27.21 -6.96 -20.57
C ALA A 445 -28.16 -7.90 -21.32
N ILE A 446 -28.49 -9.07 -20.74
CA ILE A 446 -29.48 -9.99 -21.31
C ILE A 446 -30.86 -9.32 -21.36
N ARG A 447 -31.26 -8.64 -20.28
CA ARG A 447 -32.54 -7.93 -20.20
C ARG A 447 -32.64 -6.81 -21.24
N LEU A 448 -31.60 -5.99 -21.36
CA LEU A 448 -31.52 -4.94 -22.38
C LEU A 448 -31.60 -5.54 -23.79
N GLY A 449 -30.96 -6.70 -24.01
CA GLY A 449 -31.07 -7.45 -25.26
C GLY A 449 -32.50 -7.86 -25.59
N ARG A 450 -33.25 -8.36 -24.59
CA ARG A 450 -34.68 -8.71 -24.76
C ARG A 450 -35.55 -7.48 -25.04
N GLU A 451 -35.34 -6.38 -24.31
CA GLU A 451 -36.08 -5.13 -24.53
C GLU A 451 -35.80 -4.55 -25.93
N LYS A 452 -34.55 -4.60 -26.39
CA LYS A 452 -34.19 -4.20 -27.76
C LYS A 452 -34.88 -5.06 -28.82
N MET A 453 -34.90 -6.38 -28.64
CA MET A 453 -35.60 -7.30 -29.55
C MET A 453 -37.10 -7.01 -29.59
N ALA A 454 -37.74 -6.79 -28.44
CA ALA A 454 -39.16 -6.43 -28.36
C ALA A 454 -39.44 -5.10 -29.09
N PHE A 455 -38.58 -4.09 -28.91
CA PHE A 455 -38.72 -2.82 -29.61
C PHE A 455 -38.54 -2.96 -31.13
N GLU A 456 -37.60 -3.79 -31.59
CA GLU A 456 -37.43 -4.08 -33.01
C GLU A 456 -38.63 -4.84 -33.59
N GLU A 457 -39.23 -5.75 -32.84
CA GLU A 457 -40.47 -6.46 -33.20
C GLU A 457 -41.67 -5.52 -33.27
N ASP A 458 -41.83 -4.61 -32.30
CA ASP A 458 -42.86 -3.56 -32.33
C ASP A 458 -42.67 -2.63 -33.53
N ARG A 459 -41.43 -2.25 -33.83
CA ARG A 459 -41.12 -1.44 -35.02
C ARG A 459 -41.46 -2.19 -36.31
N ALA A 460 -41.12 -3.47 -36.39
CA ALA A 460 -41.44 -4.31 -37.55
C ALA A 460 -42.95 -4.50 -37.71
N SER A 461 -43.67 -4.72 -36.60
CA SER A 461 -45.14 -4.82 -36.57
C SER A 461 -45.79 -3.50 -36.96
N TRP A 462 -45.26 -2.38 -36.49
CA TRP A 462 -45.71 -1.05 -36.89
C TRP A 462 -45.51 -0.81 -38.39
N LEU A 463 -44.32 -1.11 -38.93
CA LEU A 463 -44.04 -1.01 -40.37
C LEU A 463 -44.93 -1.94 -41.21
N LYS A 464 -45.13 -3.19 -40.76
CA LYS A 464 -46.05 -4.15 -41.37
C LYS A 464 -47.47 -3.59 -41.40
N ASN A 465 -47.94 -3.03 -40.29
CA ASN A 465 -49.27 -2.43 -40.20
C ASN A 465 -49.38 -1.19 -41.10
N GLN A 466 -48.37 -0.33 -41.14
CA GLN A 466 -48.32 0.79 -42.08
C GLN A 466 -48.41 0.31 -43.54
N PHE A 467 -47.62 -0.70 -43.91
CA PHE A 467 -47.63 -1.26 -45.27
C PHE A 467 -48.98 -1.90 -45.65
N LEU A 468 -49.57 -2.67 -44.74
CA LEU A 468 -50.89 -3.28 -44.94
C LEU A 468 -52.01 -2.22 -45.07
N ASN A 469 -51.93 -1.13 -44.29
CA ASN A 469 -52.88 -0.01 -44.37
C ASN A 469 -52.67 0.90 -45.59
N LEU A 470 -51.47 0.90 -46.19
CA LEU A 470 -51.12 1.67 -47.40
C LEU A 470 -51.45 0.92 -48.70
N THR A 471 -51.82 -0.36 -48.65
CA THR A 471 -52.12 -1.17 -49.85
C THR A 471 -53.55 -0.90 -50.34
N PRO A 472 -53.77 -0.22 -51.49
CA PRO A 472 -55.08 0.26 -51.92
C PRO A 472 -55.86 -0.79 -52.73
N PHE A 473 -56.01 -2.01 -52.21
CA PHE A 473 -56.73 -3.08 -52.92
C PHE A 473 -57.93 -3.68 -52.19
N THR A 474 -58.36 -3.15 -51.04
CA THR A 474 -59.57 -3.65 -50.37
C THR A 474 -60.87 -3.04 -50.88
N ASP A 475 -60.84 -2.05 -51.77
CA ASP A 475 -62.06 -1.38 -52.25
C ASP A 475 -62.20 -1.39 -53.78
N ARG A 476 -62.33 -2.60 -54.36
CA ARG A 476 -62.91 -2.73 -55.72
C ARG A 476 -63.56 -4.07 -56.03
N ARG A 477 -64.71 -4.37 -55.42
CA ARG A 477 -65.94 -4.71 -56.20
C ARG A 477 -67.17 -4.90 -55.32
N ARG A 478 -68.26 -4.31 -55.84
CA ARG A 478 -69.63 -4.19 -55.35
C ARG A 478 -70.39 -5.53 -55.43
N CYS A 479 -71.47 -5.64 -54.66
CA CYS A 479 -72.56 -6.63 -54.68
C CYS A 479 -72.72 -7.49 -55.94
N SER A 480 -72.93 -8.80 -55.76
CA SER A 480 -74.19 -9.51 -56.13
C SER A 480 -74.05 -11.04 -56.07
N SER A 481 -75.05 -11.66 -55.44
CA SER A 481 -75.71 -12.93 -55.73
C SER A 481 -74.93 -14.25 -55.92
N SER A 482 -75.49 -15.26 -55.25
CA SER A 482 -75.70 -16.63 -55.70
C SER A 482 -74.65 -17.68 -55.32
N ASP A 483 -75.15 -18.68 -54.60
CA ASP A 483 -74.88 -20.12 -54.65
C ASP A 483 -73.52 -20.62 -55.14
N GLY A 484 -72.95 -21.51 -54.34
CA GLY A 484 -72.15 -22.58 -54.91
C GLY A 484 -71.10 -23.14 -53.97
N HIS A 485 -71.49 -24.19 -53.27
CA HIS A 485 -70.68 -25.39 -53.00
C HIS A 485 -69.29 -25.25 -52.37
N SER A 486 -69.21 -25.78 -51.15
CA SER A 486 -68.22 -26.78 -50.73
C SER A 486 -67.26 -27.27 -51.83
N ALA A 487 -65.97 -27.31 -51.51
CA ALA A 487 -65.28 -28.60 -51.38
C ALA A 487 -63.88 -28.40 -50.77
N LEU A 488 -63.74 -28.97 -49.57
CA LEU A 488 -62.65 -29.87 -49.17
C LEU A 488 -61.21 -29.30 -49.16
N SER A 489 -60.59 -29.18 -47.98
CA SER A 489 -59.95 -30.28 -47.21
C SER A 489 -58.44 -30.24 -47.49
N VAL A 490 -57.49 -30.44 -46.59
CA VAL A 490 -57.36 -31.26 -45.36
C VAL A 490 -56.26 -30.53 -44.56
N SER A 491 -56.48 -30.10 -43.31
CA SER A 491 -56.17 -30.85 -42.07
C SER A 491 -54.66 -31.23 -41.98
N ASN A 492 -53.93 -30.95 -40.91
CA ASN A 492 -54.22 -31.39 -39.55
C ASN A 492 -53.61 -30.43 -38.50
N GLU A 493 -54.53 -29.80 -37.75
CA GLU A 493 -54.61 -29.69 -36.27
C GLU A 493 -54.04 -30.93 -35.49
N PRO A 494 -54.15 -31.03 -34.16
CA PRO A 494 -54.40 -30.02 -33.10
C PRO A 494 -53.41 -30.19 -31.90
N GLU A 495 -53.10 -29.19 -31.08
CA GLU A 495 -53.90 -28.58 -30.00
C GLU A 495 -54.62 -29.54 -29.03
N ILE A 496 -54.19 -29.57 -27.77
CA ILE A 496 -55.06 -29.86 -26.62
C ILE A 496 -54.63 -28.88 -25.51
N ARG A 497 -55.35 -27.75 -25.37
CA ARG A 497 -56.52 -27.50 -24.48
C ARG A 497 -56.07 -27.10 -23.06
N SER A 498 -56.78 -26.27 -22.29
CA SER A 498 -58.08 -25.62 -22.38
C SER A 498 -58.19 -24.79 -21.08
N SER A 499 -58.44 -23.47 -21.15
CA SER A 499 -59.74 -22.82 -20.92
C SER A 499 -60.16 -22.66 -19.45
N VAL A 500 -60.57 -21.44 -19.06
CA VAL A 500 -61.97 -21.06 -18.75
C VAL A 500 -62.04 -19.79 -17.86
N LYS A 501 -62.70 -18.74 -18.40
CA LYS A 501 -63.63 -17.72 -17.84
C LYS A 501 -63.26 -16.91 -16.56
N ALA A 502 -63.79 -15.70 -16.30
CA ALA A 502 -64.52 -14.64 -17.02
C ALA A 502 -64.80 -13.49 -16.02
N GLN A 503 -65.36 -12.38 -16.54
CA GLN A 503 -66.18 -11.32 -15.91
C GLN A 503 -65.44 -10.11 -15.29
N LEU A 504 -65.58 -8.90 -15.88
CA LEU A 504 -66.70 -7.92 -15.92
C LEU A 504 -66.64 -6.95 -14.71
N ALA A 505 -65.96 -5.81 -14.84
CA ALA A 505 -66.48 -4.44 -15.06
C ALA A 505 -67.18 -3.81 -13.82
N LYS A 506 -66.63 -2.74 -13.21
CA LYS A 506 -66.95 -1.29 -13.33
C LYS A 506 -66.67 -0.71 -11.90
N SER A 507 -66.28 0.51 -11.59
CA SER A 507 -66.17 1.83 -12.23
C SER A 507 -65.44 2.77 -11.23
N SER A 508 -65.25 4.04 -11.63
CA SER A 508 -65.08 5.26 -10.78
C SER A 508 -63.62 5.64 -10.45
N THR A 509 -63.12 6.87 -10.67
CA THR A 509 -63.62 8.11 -11.28
C THR A 509 -62.38 8.91 -11.69
N TYR A 510 -62.48 9.66 -12.79
CA TYR A 510 -61.68 10.84 -13.20
C TYR A 510 -60.49 11.25 -12.33
N THR A 511 -59.29 11.28 -12.93
CA THR A 511 -58.56 12.56 -13.10
C THR A 511 -57.78 12.56 -14.41
N THR A 512 -57.98 13.63 -15.16
CA THR A 512 -57.33 13.99 -16.42
C THR A 512 -55.87 14.37 -16.14
N PHE A 513 -54.89 13.73 -16.79
CA PHE A 513 -53.53 14.28 -16.86
C PHE A 513 -53.31 14.93 -18.22
N SER A 514 -53.63 16.22 -18.25
CA SER A 514 -53.12 17.15 -19.25
C SER A 514 -51.64 17.40 -18.99
N THR A 515 -50.86 17.42 -20.07
CA THR A 515 -49.52 18.00 -20.12
C THR A 515 -49.54 19.47 -19.66
N PRO A 516 -48.64 19.91 -18.77
CA PRO A 516 -48.32 21.32 -18.63
C PRO A 516 -47.15 21.66 -19.52
N ARG A 517 -47.44 22.56 -20.45
CA ARG A 517 -46.48 23.42 -21.13
C ARG A 517 -45.84 24.36 -20.10
N SER A 518 -44.59 24.69 -20.37
CA SER A 518 -43.77 25.70 -19.72
C SER A 518 -44.46 27.05 -19.48
N SER A 519 -44.27 27.60 -18.27
CA SER A 519 -43.83 28.99 -17.96
C SER A 519 -44.71 29.68 -16.91
N GLN A 520 -44.21 29.82 -15.68
CA GLN A 520 -43.69 31.09 -15.14
C GLN A 520 -43.23 30.92 -13.68
N SER A 521 -41.93 31.22 -13.48
CA SER A 521 -41.32 31.78 -12.28
C SER A 521 -41.41 31.01 -10.95
N ALA A 522 -40.63 29.94 -10.81
CA ALA A 522 -39.82 29.83 -9.60
C ALA A 522 -38.55 30.63 -9.90
N ALA A 523 -38.44 31.83 -9.33
CA ALA A 523 -37.27 32.67 -9.50
C ALA A 523 -36.03 31.88 -9.08
N VAL A 524 -35.06 31.76 -10.00
CA VAL A 524 -33.69 31.39 -9.63
C VAL A 524 -33.25 32.45 -8.63
N PRO A 525 -32.67 32.10 -7.46
CA PRO A 525 -32.23 33.12 -6.52
C PRO A 525 -31.29 34.03 -7.29
N SER A 526 -31.55 35.33 -7.27
CA SER A 526 -30.62 36.24 -7.92
C SER A 526 -29.25 36.04 -7.29
N THR A 527 -28.18 36.19 -8.08
CA THR A 527 -26.79 35.98 -7.64
C THR A 527 -26.49 36.55 -6.24
N PRO A 528 -27.03 37.72 -5.82
CA PRO A 528 -26.93 38.21 -4.44
C PRO A 528 -27.69 37.40 -3.37
N GLU A 529 -28.87 36.83 -3.64
CA GLU A 529 -29.60 35.95 -2.72
C GLU A 529 -28.87 34.63 -2.51
N LEU A 530 -28.31 34.05 -3.58
CA LEU A 530 -27.53 32.81 -3.49
C LEU A 530 -26.25 33.02 -2.68
N TYR A 531 -25.59 34.17 -2.82
CA TYR A 531 -24.48 34.56 -1.96
C TYR A 531 -24.89 34.96 -0.53
N ARG A 532 -26.14 35.38 -0.29
CA ARG A 532 -26.69 35.64 1.07
C ARG A 532 -27.04 34.34 1.79
N THR A 533 -27.62 33.37 1.08
CA THR A 533 -27.91 32.00 1.55
C THR A 533 -26.64 31.19 1.78
N LEU A 534 -25.60 31.41 0.97
CA LEU A 534 -24.26 30.82 1.13
C LEU A 534 -23.31 31.66 2.01
N ARG A 535 -23.75 32.83 2.50
CA ARG A 535 -23.00 33.77 3.36
C ARG A 535 -21.65 34.26 2.81
N LEU A 536 -21.53 34.42 1.50
CA LEU A 536 -20.29 34.81 0.80
C LEU A 536 -20.19 36.32 0.49
N ILE A 537 -21.24 37.13 0.73
CA ILE A 537 -21.18 38.59 0.62
C ILE A 537 -21.76 39.24 1.90
N PRO A 538 -21.07 40.18 2.56
CA PRO A 538 -21.60 40.94 3.71
C PRO A 538 -22.75 41.86 3.30
N GLU A 539 -23.81 41.95 4.11
CA GLU A 539 -24.86 42.97 3.90
C GLU A 539 -24.25 44.37 3.98
N LYS A 540 -24.41 45.17 2.92
CA LYS A 540 -24.20 46.61 3.01
C LYS A 540 -25.54 47.29 3.16
N CYS A 541 -25.78 47.81 4.37
CA CYS A 541 -26.80 48.79 4.63
C CYS A 541 -26.44 50.10 3.92
N SER A 542 -27.40 50.66 3.19
CA SER A 542 -27.37 52.03 2.71
C SER A 542 -27.72 52.99 3.85
N THR A 543 -26.88 54.00 4.12
CA THR A 543 -27.31 55.39 4.34
C THR A 543 -26.12 56.35 4.35
N ILE A 544 -26.42 57.57 3.89
CA ILE A 544 -25.61 58.78 3.77
C ILE A 544 -25.59 59.54 5.11
N GLU A 545 -24.46 60.19 5.43
CA GLU A 545 -24.20 61.28 6.42
C GLU A 545 -24.52 60.97 7.91
N ASP A 546 -23.81 61.43 8.94
CA ASP A 546 -22.98 62.61 9.22
C ASP A 546 -22.12 62.31 10.50
N GLY A 547 -21.09 63.11 10.81
CA GLY A 547 -20.57 63.23 12.20
C GLY A 547 -19.16 62.73 12.52
N ASP A 548 -18.19 63.61 12.27
CA ASP A 548 -16.97 63.96 13.03
C ASP A 548 -16.45 62.99 14.13
N ASN A 549 -15.20 62.52 14.01
CA ASN A 549 -14.17 62.74 15.04
C ASN A 549 -12.76 62.23 14.63
N ARG A 550 -11.91 63.23 14.44
CA ARG A 550 -10.45 63.30 14.41
C ARG A 550 -9.73 62.50 15.52
N VAL A 551 -8.90 61.51 15.17
CA VAL A 551 -7.60 61.27 15.84
C VAL A 551 -6.54 60.83 14.83
N LYS A 552 -5.41 61.52 14.91
CA LYS A 552 -4.26 61.55 14.01
C LYS A 552 -3.13 60.78 14.71
N ALA A 553 -2.58 59.74 14.10
CA ALA A 553 -1.25 59.25 14.47
C ALA A 553 -0.50 58.82 13.21
N LYS A 554 0.59 59.54 12.99
CA LYS A 554 1.50 59.56 11.85
C LYS A 554 2.79 58.90 12.37
N ASN A 555 3.36 57.95 11.63
CA ASN A 555 4.80 57.62 11.57
C ASN A 555 4.92 56.43 10.59
N GLY A 556 5.69 56.43 9.50
CA GLY A 556 6.81 57.28 9.10
C GLY A 556 8.14 56.52 9.25
N GLY A 557 8.68 55.99 8.13
CA GLY A 557 10.04 55.44 8.00
C GLY A 557 10.05 54.14 7.18
N ARG A 558 10.23 54.13 5.84
CA ARG A 558 11.50 54.23 5.05
C ARG A 558 12.56 53.22 5.49
N CYS A 559 12.84 52.22 4.62
CA CYS A 559 14.04 52.07 3.77
C CYS A 559 15.17 51.36 4.57
N SER A 560 15.77 50.24 4.13
CA SER A 560 16.59 50.09 2.93
C SER A 560 17.04 48.64 2.70
N ASP A 561 17.58 48.45 1.49
CA ASP A 561 18.03 47.27 0.73
C ASP A 561 19.17 46.38 1.29
N LEU A 562 19.44 45.34 0.48
CA LEU A 562 20.67 44.53 0.24
C LEU A 562 20.63 43.12 0.87
N SER A 563 20.53 41.99 0.15
CA SER A 563 21.17 41.43 -1.07
C SER A 563 22.66 41.09 -0.92
N ILE A 564 22.99 39.90 -0.40
CA ILE A 564 24.27 39.18 -0.57
C ILE A 564 23.98 37.67 -0.27
N PHE A 565 24.37 36.61 -0.99
CA PHE A 565 25.54 36.30 -1.82
C PHE A 565 25.23 35.29 -2.95
N SER A 566 26.00 35.42 -4.02
CA SER A 566 26.19 34.52 -5.14
C SER A 566 27.31 33.50 -4.88
N MET A 567 27.23 32.42 -5.65
CA MET A 567 28.19 31.34 -5.90
C MET A 567 29.70 31.64 -5.85
N GLY A 568 30.45 30.59 -5.50
CA GLY A 568 31.85 30.41 -5.86
C GLY A 568 32.25 28.93 -5.81
N GLU A 569 32.25 28.26 -6.97
CA GLU A 569 33.12 27.11 -7.28
C GLU A 569 34.40 27.69 -7.90
N ASP A 570 35.58 27.25 -7.44
CA ASP A 570 36.56 26.51 -8.24
C ASP A 570 38.02 26.61 -7.72
N GLU A 571 38.71 25.48 -7.95
CA GLU A 571 40.14 25.31 -8.28
C GLU A 571 41.22 25.23 -7.16
N ASN A 572 41.77 24.02 -7.06
CA ASN A 572 43.19 23.64 -7.10
C ASN A 572 44.20 24.32 -6.16
N SER A 573 44.86 23.51 -5.31
CA SER A 573 46.30 23.16 -5.44
C SER A 573 46.86 22.38 -4.24
N LEU A 574 47.57 21.28 -4.57
CA LEU A 574 48.84 20.82 -3.98
C LEU A 574 48.94 20.54 -2.45
N ASN A 575 48.74 19.28 -2.06
CA ASN A 575 49.77 18.34 -1.56
C ASN A 575 49.14 17.06 -1.01
#